data_AF-A0A2G6X6S7-F1
#
_entry.id   AF-A0A2G6X6S7-F1
#
_cell.length_a   1.000
_cell.length_b   1.000
_cell.length_c   1.000
_cell.angle_alpha   90.00
_cell.angle_beta   90.00
_cell.angle_gamma   90.00
#
_symmetry.space_group_name_H-M   'P 1'
#
loop_
_entity.id
_entity.type
_entity.pdbx_description
1 polymer ?
#
loop_
_entity_poly.entity_id
_entity_poly.type
_entity_poly.pdbx_seq_one_letter_code
_entity_poly.pdbx_strand_id
1 'polypeptide(L)'
;MTTTALREPAFPDAVITEAVRWTEQNGPLDDASALRTAASRSADGHSRIIERARQLGERMGLQAELARGRHWAPWVLLALVALVVIAGLGLAGQVVGGNDRHINVIVALVSLLGLHVLTLALWLIGLWLPSGTFGTASLGWLWLSLTARVAGGQRGQAPLLVRAATGLLTRARLLPWAFGLVSHGIWALSFAVVLAAMLFALAFRSYTLSWETTILEPAFFVRAVQALGWLPAQFGFPVPDAATVQSAVPVAAAQRTWALWLTGCIAVYGLLPRLALVLLSAAVCRHRRPALQPDWQAPYYRKLLARFAALAPPAIVDADPGRAHPAAPTGLPASEQHDGLFVVGFELPPDMPWPPAGLPTSAARIDGSAPARRALLDQLAQVHPRTVLLVCHAASSPDRGTERFLREVLMHCGECRLWLADAPNAAAAQRWRDWLHDAGLAHVVASDQLDAVFPQGTATA
;
A
#
# COMPACT_ATOMS: atom_id res chain seq x y z
N MET A 1 23.91 -6.68 -10.27
CA MET A 1 22.43 -6.76 -10.15
C MET A 1 22.09 -6.67 -8.67
N THR A 2 21.79 -5.47 -8.18
CA THR A 2 21.42 -5.23 -6.78
C THR A 2 19.94 -5.54 -6.59
N THR A 3 19.65 -6.59 -5.86
CA THR A 3 18.31 -6.92 -5.37
C THR A 3 17.81 -5.76 -4.50
N THR A 4 16.92 -4.93 -5.05
CA THR A 4 16.23 -3.88 -4.31
C THR A 4 15.25 -4.55 -3.35
N ALA A 5 15.75 -4.98 -2.19
CA ALA A 5 14.90 -5.43 -1.10
C ALA A 5 13.98 -4.25 -0.72
N LEU A 6 12.69 -4.39 -1.02
CA LEU A 6 11.65 -3.48 -0.56
C LEU A 6 11.86 -3.28 0.95
N ARG A 7 12.29 -2.10 1.38
CA ARG A 7 12.38 -1.79 2.81
C ARG A 7 10.96 -1.87 3.36
N GLU A 8 10.68 -2.90 4.14
CA GLU A 8 9.41 -3.02 4.84
C GLU A 8 9.16 -1.72 5.63
N PRO A 9 7.99 -1.07 5.49
CA PRO A 9 7.69 0.11 6.27
C PRO A 9 7.81 -0.22 7.75
N ALA A 10 8.48 0.64 8.51
CA ALA A 10 8.44 0.52 9.96
C ALA A 10 6.97 0.64 10.41
N PHE A 11 6.56 -0.13 11.41
CA PHE A 11 5.18 -0.10 11.93
C PHE A 11 4.63 1.32 12.18
N PRO A 12 5.40 2.30 12.71
CA PRO A 12 4.97 3.69 12.79
C PRO A 12 4.54 4.31 11.45
N ASP A 13 5.29 4.07 10.39
CA ASP A 13 5.02 4.60 9.06
C ASP A 13 3.77 3.97 8.45
N ALA A 14 3.56 2.67 8.67
CA ALA A 14 2.33 1.98 8.26
C ALA A 14 1.11 2.56 8.99
N VAL A 15 1.21 2.81 10.30
CA VAL A 15 0.13 3.43 11.11
C VAL A 15 -0.18 4.84 10.61
N ILE A 16 0.83 5.66 10.36
CA ILE A 16 0.66 7.02 9.82
C ILE A 16 0.04 6.98 8.43
N THR A 17 0.47 6.05 7.58
CA THR A 17 -0.07 5.86 6.22
C THR A 17 -1.56 5.49 6.24
N GLU A 18 -1.98 4.59 7.12
CA GLU A 18 -3.40 4.26 7.30
C GLU A 18 -4.18 5.39 7.99
N ALA A 19 -3.58 6.13 8.93
CA ALA A 19 -4.21 7.29 9.55
C ALA A 19 -4.51 8.40 8.52
N VAL A 20 -3.55 8.72 7.66
CA VAL A 20 -3.76 9.65 6.53
C VAL A 20 -4.88 9.16 5.61
N ARG A 21 -4.89 7.85 5.27
CA ARG A 21 -5.97 7.25 4.47
C ARG A 21 -7.33 7.47 5.11
N TRP A 22 -7.46 7.24 6.42
CA TRP A 22 -8.71 7.45 7.15
C TRP A 22 -9.13 8.92 7.19
N THR A 23 -8.20 9.86 7.35
CA THR A 23 -8.49 11.29 7.27
C THR A 23 -9.03 11.66 5.89
N GLU A 24 -8.41 11.16 4.82
CA GLU A 24 -8.79 11.47 3.44
C GLU A 24 -10.15 10.89 3.02
N GLN A 25 -10.67 9.90 3.74
CA GLN A 25 -12.04 9.42 3.55
C GLN A 25 -13.08 10.44 4.02
N ASN A 26 -12.74 11.32 4.96
CA ASN A 26 -13.62 12.38 5.46
C ASN A 26 -13.47 13.70 4.68
N GLY A 27 -12.48 13.81 3.80
CA GLY A 27 -12.25 14.99 2.96
C GLY A 27 -10.83 15.02 2.39
N PRO A 28 -10.61 15.57 1.18
CA PRO A 28 -9.29 15.62 0.57
C PRO A 28 -8.33 16.52 1.36
N LEU A 29 -7.07 16.09 1.48
CA LEU A 29 -5.99 16.90 2.07
C LEU A 29 -5.20 17.60 0.95
N ASP A 30 -4.70 18.80 1.20
CA ASP A 30 -3.72 19.44 0.31
C ASP A 30 -2.36 18.73 0.40
N ASP A 31 -2.07 17.92 -0.61
CA ASP A 31 -0.91 17.07 -0.70
C ASP A 31 0.02 17.38 -1.88
N ALA A 32 -0.21 18.47 -2.63
CA ALA A 32 0.53 18.76 -3.86
C ALA A 32 2.05 18.91 -3.64
N SER A 33 2.46 19.57 -2.55
CA SER A 33 3.87 19.68 -2.16
C SER A 33 4.45 18.35 -1.64
N ALA A 34 3.64 17.57 -0.91
CA ALA A 34 4.05 16.27 -0.39
C ALA A 34 4.26 15.24 -1.50
N LEU A 35 3.39 15.24 -2.51
CA LEU A 35 3.51 14.40 -3.70
C LEU A 35 4.79 14.70 -4.49
N ARG A 36 5.08 15.97 -4.79
CA ARG A 36 6.30 16.37 -5.51
C ARG A 36 7.56 15.95 -4.77
N THR A 37 7.59 16.18 -3.45
CA THR A 37 8.74 15.82 -2.61
C THR A 37 8.92 14.31 -2.50
N ALA A 38 7.83 13.55 -2.37
CA ALA A 38 7.90 12.09 -2.32
C ALA A 38 8.35 11.50 -3.67
N ALA A 39 7.86 12.05 -4.78
CA ALA A 39 8.23 11.63 -6.13
C ALA A 39 9.73 11.81 -6.42
N SER A 40 10.35 12.88 -5.92
CA SER A 40 11.79 13.14 -6.11
C SER A 40 12.71 12.31 -5.21
N ARG A 41 12.20 11.83 -4.06
CA ARG A 41 13.01 11.12 -3.05
C ARG A 41 13.00 9.60 -3.16
N SER A 42 12.04 9.02 -3.88
CA SER A 42 11.89 7.56 -3.99
C SER A 42 11.55 7.14 -5.41
N ALA A 43 12.15 6.03 -5.86
CA ALA A 43 11.81 5.37 -7.12
C ALA A 43 10.61 4.41 -6.97
N ASP A 44 10.44 3.80 -5.79
CA ASP A 44 9.38 2.82 -5.51
C ASP A 44 8.04 3.48 -5.14
N GLY A 45 6.94 2.94 -5.67
CA GLY A 45 5.59 3.48 -5.52
C GLY A 45 5.08 3.44 -4.07
N HIS A 46 5.30 2.34 -3.35
CA HIS A 46 4.87 2.23 -1.95
C HIS A 46 5.68 3.17 -1.06
N SER A 47 6.99 3.25 -1.28
CA SER A 47 7.89 4.16 -0.59
C SER A 47 7.53 5.64 -0.81
N ARG A 48 7.07 6.02 -2.02
CA ARG A 48 6.52 7.36 -2.29
C ARG A 48 5.25 7.65 -1.48
N ILE A 49 4.35 6.67 -1.35
CA ILE A 49 3.13 6.80 -0.56
C ILE A 49 3.47 7.00 0.93
N ILE A 50 4.43 6.22 1.45
CA ILE A 50 4.88 6.32 2.83
C ILE A 50 5.50 7.70 3.09
N GLU A 51 6.38 8.19 2.21
CA GLU A 51 7.01 9.51 2.37
C GLU A 51 5.98 10.66 2.30
N ARG A 52 5.00 10.55 1.40
CA ARG A 52 3.86 11.49 1.37
C ARG A 52 3.09 11.47 2.68
N ALA A 53 2.74 10.28 3.17
CA ALA A 53 2.01 10.11 4.42
C ALA A 53 2.80 10.65 5.62
N ARG A 54 4.12 10.47 5.64
CA ARG A 54 5.01 11.04 6.66
C ARG A 54 4.91 12.56 6.67
N GLN A 55 5.02 13.22 5.51
CA GLN A 55 4.94 14.68 5.45
C GLN A 55 3.56 15.23 5.85
N LEU A 56 2.48 14.57 5.42
CA LEU A 56 1.12 14.94 5.85
C LEU A 56 0.91 14.68 7.34
N GLY A 57 1.43 13.56 7.85
CA GLY A 57 1.40 13.22 9.27
C GLY A 57 2.07 14.29 10.13
N GLU A 58 3.23 14.80 9.70
CA GLU A 58 3.95 15.84 10.46
C GLU A 58 3.10 17.10 10.58
N ARG A 59 2.45 17.53 9.48
CA ARG A 59 1.53 18.68 9.47
C ARG A 59 0.32 18.48 10.38
N MET A 60 -0.15 17.24 10.49
CA MET A 60 -1.25 16.84 11.36
C MET A 60 -0.81 16.58 12.81
N GLY A 61 0.49 16.57 13.12
CA GLY A 61 1.02 16.24 14.44
C GLY A 61 0.95 14.75 14.81
N LEU A 62 0.75 13.85 13.83
CA LEU A 62 0.59 12.41 14.06
C LEU A 62 1.83 11.77 14.69
N GLN A 63 3.02 12.15 14.22
CA GLN A 63 4.31 11.63 14.70
C GLN A 63 4.54 12.02 16.15
N ALA A 64 4.31 13.29 16.48
CA ALA A 64 4.45 13.79 17.84
C ALA A 64 3.47 13.09 18.81
N GLU A 65 2.24 12.83 18.37
CA GLU A 65 1.28 12.05 19.17
C GLU A 65 1.67 10.59 19.33
N LEU A 66 2.12 9.93 18.25
CA LEU A 66 2.59 8.56 18.31
C LEU A 66 3.82 8.42 19.22
N ALA A 67 4.74 9.39 19.17
CA ALA A 67 5.90 9.47 20.05
C ALA A 67 5.51 9.65 21.52
N ARG A 68 4.55 10.54 21.82
CA ARG A 68 3.97 10.70 23.16
C ARG A 68 3.32 9.41 23.64
N GLY A 69 2.55 8.73 22.78
CA GLY A 69 1.95 7.43 23.09
C GLY A 69 3.01 6.38 23.44
N ARG A 70 4.09 6.28 22.67
CA ARG A 70 5.22 5.37 22.97
C ARG A 70 5.93 5.71 24.27
N HIS A 71 6.04 7.00 24.61
CA HIS A 71 6.65 7.44 25.85
C HIS A 71 5.79 7.09 27.09
N TRP A 72 4.47 7.28 27.01
CA TRP A 72 3.55 7.03 28.13
C TRP A 72 3.10 5.57 28.27
N ALA A 73 3.12 4.80 27.18
CA ALA A 73 2.82 3.38 27.13
C ALA A 73 3.39 2.54 28.31
N PRO A 74 4.70 2.59 28.63
CA PRO A 74 5.26 1.81 29.74
C PRO A 74 4.76 2.28 31.12
N TRP A 75 4.51 3.58 31.31
CA TRP A 75 4.00 4.11 32.57
C TRP A 75 2.55 3.72 32.81
N VAL A 76 1.71 3.75 31.77
CA VAL A 76 0.33 3.26 31.84
C VAL A 76 0.30 1.76 32.13
N LEU A 77 1.21 0.98 31.51
CA LEU A 77 1.36 -0.45 31.81
C LEU A 77 1.69 -0.67 33.29
N LEU A 78 2.69 0.04 33.82
CA LEU A 78 3.10 -0.07 35.21
C LEU A 78 1.98 0.34 36.17
N ALA A 79 1.24 1.41 35.86
CA ALA A 79 0.08 1.84 36.63
C ALA A 79 -1.02 0.77 36.65
N LEU A 80 -1.28 0.10 35.52
CA LEU A 80 -2.22 -1.02 35.46
C LEU A 80 -1.74 -2.23 36.26
N VAL A 81 -0.45 -2.57 36.20
CA VAL A 81 0.15 -3.63 37.04
C VAL A 81 -0.04 -3.30 38.51
N ALA A 82 0.28 -2.06 38.92
CA ALA A 82 0.12 -1.60 40.29
C ALA A 82 -1.35 -1.67 40.73
N LEU A 83 -2.28 -1.24 39.89
CA LEU A 83 -3.72 -1.32 40.17
C LEU A 83 -4.18 -2.78 40.35
N VAL A 84 -3.76 -3.69 39.47
CA VAL A 84 -4.08 -5.12 39.58
C VAL A 84 -3.47 -5.73 40.85
N VAL A 85 -2.24 -5.35 41.22
CA VAL A 85 -1.59 -5.79 42.46
C VAL A 85 -2.35 -5.27 43.68
N ILE A 86 -2.69 -3.98 43.73
CA ILE A 86 -3.44 -3.38 44.84
C ILE A 86 -4.81 -4.05 44.97
N ALA A 87 -5.52 -4.27 43.86
CA ALA A 87 -6.79 -4.99 43.86
C ALA A 87 -6.62 -6.43 44.36
N GLY A 88 -5.60 -7.15 43.89
CA GLY A 88 -5.32 -8.53 44.31
C GLY A 88 -4.94 -8.65 45.79
N LEU A 89 -4.06 -7.77 46.28
CA LEU A 89 -3.68 -7.71 47.69
C LEU A 89 -4.84 -7.26 48.59
N GLY A 90 -5.68 -6.34 48.11
CA GLY A 90 -6.89 -5.90 48.83
C GLY A 90 -7.89 -7.04 49.01
N LEU A 91 -8.15 -7.82 47.95
CA LEU A 91 -8.98 -9.01 48.03
C LEU A 91 -8.37 -10.08 48.95
N ALA A 92 -7.06 -10.31 48.87
CA ALA A 92 -6.38 -11.23 49.77
C ALA A 92 -6.42 -10.76 51.23
N GLY A 93 -6.33 -9.45 51.48
CA GLY A 93 -6.40 -8.85 52.81
C GLY A 93 -7.77 -8.97 53.49
N GLN A 94 -8.86 -9.06 52.73
CA GLN A 94 -10.20 -9.36 53.28
C GLN A 94 -10.34 -10.82 53.71
N VAL A 95 -9.50 -11.71 53.15
CA VAL A 95 -9.51 -13.15 53.43
C VAL A 95 -8.65 -13.47 54.66
N VAL A 96 -7.61 -12.67 54.92
CA VAL A 96 -6.90 -12.68 56.19
C VAL A 96 -7.81 -11.97 57.20
N GLY A 97 -8.58 -12.74 57.97
CA GLY A 97 -9.48 -12.20 58.99
C GLY A 97 -8.78 -11.16 59.87
N GLY A 98 -9.51 -10.12 60.31
CA GLY A 98 -8.95 -9.08 61.18
C GLY A 98 -8.22 -9.66 62.39
N ASN A 99 -7.10 -9.04 62.80
CA ASN A 99 -6.16 -9.39 63.88
C ASN A 99 -5.59 -10.83 63.94
N ASP A 100 -6.32 -11.84 63.51
CA ASP A 100 -5.93 -13.24 63.55
C ASP A 100 -5.28 -13.62 62.22
N ARG A 101 -3.97 -13.88 62.25
CA ARG A 101 -3.11 -14.17 61.07
C ARG A 101 -3.38 -15.54 60.43
N HIS A 102 -4.65 -15.91 60.34
CA HIS A 102 -5.15 -17.15 59.75
C HIS A 102 -5.44 -16.95 58.27
N ILE A 103 -4.93 -17.85 57.43
CA ILE A 103 -5.15 -17.84 55.98
C ILE A 103 -5.88 -19.12 55.60
N ASN A 104 -7.12 -18.98 55.13
CA ASN A 104 -7.82 -20.08 54.50
C ASN A 104 -7.25 -20.31 53.09
N VAL A 105 -6.63 -21.48 52.90
CA VAL A 105 -5.89 -21.79 51.69
C VAL A 105 -6.80 -21.94 50.44
N ILE A 106 -8.07 -22.38 50.56
CA ILE A 106 -9.02 -22.35 49.42
C ILE A 106 -9.25 -20.92 49.01
N VAL A 107 -9.62 -20.09 49.99
CA VAL A 107 -10.08 -18.74 49.70
C VAL A 107 -8.90 -17.96 49.11
N ALA A 108 -7.68 -18.19 49.59
CA ALA A 108 -6.47 -17.69 48.94
C ALA A 108 -6.36 -18.16 47.48
N LEU A 109 -6.48 -19.47 47.21
CA LEU A 109 -6.42 -19.99 45.83
C LEU A 109 -7.53 -19.45 44.92
N VAL A 110 -8.78 -19.45 45.37
CA VAL A 110 -9.92 -18.97 44.57
C VAL A 110 -9.81 -17.48 44.31
N SER A 111 -9.41 -16.69 45.31
CA SER A 111 -9.22 -15.24 45.15
C SER A 111 -8.03 -14.90 44.25
N LEU A 112 -6.91 -15.62 44.37
CA LEU A 112 -5.69 -15.35 43.59
C LEU A 112 -5.66 -16.05 42.22
N LEU A 113 -6.45 -17.09 41.96
CA LEU A 113 -6.46 -17.80 40.66
C LEU A 113 -7.81 -17.72 39.95
N GLY A 114 -8.94 -17.56 40.65
CA GLY A 114 -10.29 -17.64 40.05
C GLY A 114 -10.50 -16.64 38.91
N LEU A 115 -10.25 -15.34 39.16
CA LEU A 115 -10.32 -14.31 38.11
C LEU A 115 -9.31 -14.56 36.97
N HIS A 116 -8.17 -15.16 37.29
CA HIS A 116 -7.14 -15.46 36.30
C HIS A 116 -7.59 -16.58 35.36
N VAL A 117 -8.19 -17.65 35.90
CA VAL A 117 -8.77 -18.74 35.10
C VAL A 117 -9.89 -18.20 34.21
N LEU A 118 -10.79 -17.37 34.76
CA LEU A 118 -11.87 -16.75 33.98
C LEU A 118 -11.33 -15.91 32.82
N THR A 119 -10.40 -14.99 33.09
CA THR A 119 -9.82 -14.13 32.06
C THR A 119 -8.97 -14.90 31.04
N LEU A 120 -8.34 -16.00 31.46
CA LEU A 120 -7.66 -16.90 30.54
C LEU A 120 -8.65 -17.63 29.61
N ALA A 121 -9.75 -18.16 30.16
CA ALA A 121 -10.80 -18.81 29.39
C ALA A 121 -11.44 -17.84 28.39
N LEU A 122 -11.77 -16.61 28.80
CA LEU A 122 -12.29 -15.58 27.90
C LEU A 122 -11.33 -15.24 26.77
N TRP A 123 -10.02 -15.17 27.05
CA TRP A 123 -9.02 -14.95 26.01
C TRP A 123 -8.93 -16.12 25.04
N LEU A 124 -8.91 -17.36 25.55
CA LEU A 124 -8.90 -18.58 24.71
C LEU A 124 -10.14 -18.65 23.81
N ILE A 125 -11.33 -18.40 24.37
CA ILE A 125 -12.59 -18.32 23.62
C ILE A 125 -12.48 -17.23 22.54
N GLY A 126 -11.94 -16.06 22.89
CA GLY A 126 -11.72 -14.95 21.96
C GLY A 126 -10.79 -15.26 20.77
N LEU A 127 -9.98 -16.32 20.82
CA LEU A 127 -9.19 -16.77 19.66
C LEU A 127 -10.05 -17.42 18.56
N TRP A 128 -11.20 -17.99 18.93
CA TRP A 128 -12.11 -18.72 18.03
C TRP A 128 -13.24 -17.84 17.48
N LEU A 129 -13.51 -16.71 18.13
CA LEU A 129 -14.56 -15.77 17.69
C LEU A 129 -14.02 -14.73 16.69
N PRO A 130 -14.92 -14.10 15.90
CA PRO A 130 -14.55 -12.98 15.05
C PRO A 130 -13.83 -11.89 15.84
N SER A 131 -12.79 -11.31 15.22
CA SER A 131 -12.00 -10.23 15.83
C SER A 131 -12.89 -9.05 16.22
N GLY A 132 -13.06 -8.83 17.52
CA GLY A 132 -13.87 -7.74 18.08
C GLY A 132 -14.81 -8.16 19.21
N THR A 133 -15.23 -9.43 19.30
CA THR A 133 -16.26 -9.85 20.27
C THR A 133 -15.88 -9.62 21.74
N PHE A 134 -14.62 -9.88 22.11
CA PHE A 134 -14.09 -9.63 23.46
C PHE A 134 -12.87 -8.70 23.46
N GLY A 135 -12.54 -8.09 22.32
CA GLY A 135 -11.33 -7.28 22.16
C GLY A 135 -11.30 -6.09 23.11
N THR A 136 -12.45 -5.46 23.34
CA THR A 136 -12.63 -4.27 24.21
C THR A 136 -12.65 -4.58 25.70
N ALA A 137 -12.90 -5.84 26.08
CA ALA A 137 -12.95 -6.30 27.47
C ALA A 137 -11.59 -6.86 27.96
N SER A 138 -10.49 -6.46 27.33
CA SER A 138 -9.14 -6.94 27.67
C SER A 138 -8.29 -5.85 28.34
N LEU A 139 -7.35 -6.25 29.21
CA LEU A 139 -6.36 -5.34 29.79
C LEU A 139 -5.48 -4.69 28.70
N GLY A 140 -5.23 -5.39 27.58
CA GLY A 140 -4.54 -4.84 26.42
C GLY A 140 -5.28 -3.67 25.77
N TRP A 141 -6.61 -3.75 25.65
CA TRP A 141 -7.44 -2.64 25.17
C TRP A 141 -7.50 -1.49 26.17
N LEU A 142 -7.64 -1.80 27.46
CA LEU A 142 -7.61 -0.78 28.52
C LEU A 142 -6.26 -0.03 28.50
N TRP A 143 -5.16 -0.76 28.39
CA TRP A 143 -3.83 -0.18 28.24
C TRP A 143 -3.72 0.73 27.01
N LEU A 144 -4.16 0.28 25.84
CA LEU A 144 -4.10 1.06 24.61
C LEU A 144 -4.96 2.33 24.70
N SER A 145 -6.19 2.22 25.21
CA SER A 145 -7.13 3.34 25.33
C SER A 145 -6.69 4.38 26.35
N LEU A 146 -6.14 3.96 27.50
CA LEU A 146 -5.54 4.87 28.47
C LEU A 146 -4.29 5.54 27.93
N THR A 147 -3.41 4.78 27.25
CA THR A 147 -2.22 5.34 26.59
C THR A 147 -2.60 6.38 25.56
N ALA A 148 -3.61 6.11 24.74
CA ALA A 148 -4.13 7.07 23.76
C ALA A 148 -4.69 8.32 24.43
N ARG A 149 -5.41 8.17 25.55
CA ARG A 149 -6.00 9.30 26.29
C ARG A 149 -4.94 10.20 26.92
N VAL A 150 -3.87 9.64 27.47
CA VAL A 150 -2.74 10.40 28.01
C VAL A 150 -1.92 11.06 26.89
N ALA A 151 -1.77 10.39 25.74
CA ALA A 151 -1.01 10.91 24.61
C ALA A 151 -1.71 12.05 23.86
N GLY A 152 -3.02 11.93 23.62
CA GLY A 152 -3.79 12.85 22.76
C GLY A 152 -4.40 14.06 23.47
N GLY A 153 -4.62 14.01 24.79
CA GLY A 153 -5.38 15.07 25.48
C GLY A 153 -6.81 15.24 24.93
N GLN A 154 -7.46 16.39 25.17
CA GLN A 154 -8.87 16.60 24.79
C GLN A 154 -9.13 16.88 23.30
N ARG A 155 -8.09 17.21 22.51
CA ARG A 155 -8.22 17.60 21.08
C ARG A 155 -7.27 16.85 20.14
N GLY A 156 -6.62 15.79 20.61
CA GLY A 156 -5.61 15.07 19.83
C GLY A 156 -6.18 14.08 18.80
N GLN A 157 -5.31 13.63 17.91
CA GLN A 157 -5.56 12.62 16.87
C GLN A 157 -5.34 11.17 17.35
N ALA A 158 -5.13 10.95 18.64
CA ALA A 158 -4.90 9.62 19.21
C ALA A 158 -5.98 8.58 18.85
N PRO A 159 -7.29 8.90 18.80
CA PRO A 159 -8.31 7.96 18.33
C PRO A 159 -8.10 7.50 16.88
N LEU A 160 -7.62 8.40 16.01
CA LEU A 160 -7.29 8.08 14.62
C LEU A 160 -6.09 7.12 14.55
N LEU A 161 -5.05 7.38 15.33
CA LEU A 161 -3.88 6.49 15.44
C LEU A 161 -4.25 5.11 16.01
N VAL A 162 -5.11 5.06 17.03
CA VAL A 162 -5.65 3.80 17.57
C VAL A 162 -6.42 3.03 16.51
N ARG A 163 -7.28 3.71 15.74
CA ARG A 163 -8.05 3.09 14.65
C ARG A 163 -7.14 2.54 13.56
N ALA A 164 -6.13 3.30 13.14
CA ALA A 164 -5.16 2.87 12.14
C ALA A 164 -4.32 1.67 12.62
N ALA A 165 -3.79 1.73 13.84
CA ALA A 165 -3.00 0.65 14.42
C ALA A 165 -3.80 -0.64 14.63
N THR A 166 -5.01 -0.54 15.17
CA THR A 166 -5.89 -1.71 15.39
C THR A 166 -6.42 -2.28 14.08
N GLY A 167 -6.64 -1.45 13.06
CA GLY A 167 -6.94 -1.89 11.70
C GLY A 167 -5.82 -2.74 11.08
N LEU A 168 -4.57 -2.27 11.19
CA LEU A 168 -3.39 -3.03 10.74
C LEU A 168 -3.23 -4.36 11.50
N LEU A 169 -3.38 -4.33 12.83
CA LEU A 169 -3.32 -5.54 13.66
C LEU A 169 -4.42 -6.55 13.30
N THR A 170 -5.64 -6.07 13.03
CA THR A 170 -6.76 -6.92 12.64
C THR A 170 -6.48 -7.58 11.29
N ARG A 171 -6.01 -6.80 10.30
CA ARG A 171 -5.63 -7.31 8.98
C ARG A 171 -4.52 -8.35 9.06
N ALA A 172 -3.50 -8.12 9.89
CA ALA A 172 -2.41 -9.05 10.10
C ALA A 172 -2.77 -10.28 10.96
N ARG A 173 -4.03 -10.39 11.43
CA ARG A 173 -4.52 -11.39 12.41
C ARG A 173 -3.69 -11.41 13.70
N LEU A 174 -3.23 -10.23 14.12
CA LEU A 174 -2.37 -10.01 15.28
C LEU A 174 -3.07 -9.38 16.47
N LEU A 175 -4.30 -8.88 16.31
CA LEU A 175 -5.03 -8.21 17.39
C LEU A 175 -5.11 -9.01 18.71
N PRO A 176 -5.57 -10.29 18.73
CA PRO A 176 -5.64 -11.06 19.98
C PRO A 176 -4.27 -11.38 20.58
N TRP A 177 -3.23 -11.48 19.75
CA TRP A 177 -1.86 -11.74 20.19
C TRP A 177 -1.19 -10.49 20.75
N ALA A 178 -1.39 -9.32 20.15
CA ALA A 178 -0.88 -8.06 20.66
C ALA A 178 -1.54 -7.67 21.99
N PHE A 179 -2.86 -7.80 22.09
CA PHE A 179 -3.57 -7.57 23.36
C PHE A 179 -3.32 -8.68 24.38
N GLY A 180 -3.14 -9.93 23.93
CA GLY A 180 -2.72 -11.05 24.75
C GLY A 180 -1.34 -10.81 25.36
N LEU A 181 -0.36 -10.35 24.58
CA LEU A 181 0.98 -10.01 25.06
C LEU A 181 0.93 -9.01 26.22
N VAL A 182 0.17 -7.92 26.06
CA VAL A 182 0.02 -6.90 27.10
C VAL A 182 -0.74 -7.44 28.31
N SER A 183 -1.87 -8.13 28.09
CA SER A 183 -2.72 -8.64 29.18
C SER A 183 -2.02 -9.71 30.01
N HIS A 184 -1.37 -10.68 29.35
CA HIS A 184 -0.59 -11.71 30.03
C HIS A 184 0.67 -11.13 30.67
N GLY A 185 1.28 -10.10 30.07
CA GLY A 185 2.39 -9.36 30.68
C GLY A 185 1.99 -8.69 31.98
N ILE A 186 0.84 -8.00 32.00
CA ILE A 186 0.29 -7.41 33.24
C ILE A 186 0.06 -8.51 34.28
N TRP A 187 -0.63 -9.60 33.91
CA TRP A 187 -0.88 -10.70 34.84
C TRP A 187 0.39 -11.37 35.38
N ALA A 188 1.38 -11.60 34.53
CA ALA A 188 2.64 -12.22 34.94
C ALA A 188 3.42 -11.32 35.90
N LEU A 189 3.50 -10.01 35.62
CA LEU A 189 4.13 -9.04 36.52
C LEU A 189 3.38 -8.95 37.85
N SER A 190 2.05 -8.90 37.82
CA SER A 190 1.24 -8.91 39.04
C SER A 190 1.43 -10.18 39.85
N PHE A 191 1.49 -11.36 39.23
CA PHE A 191 1.80 -12.61 39.92
C PHE A 191 3.20 -12.61 40.53
N ALA A 192 4.21 -12.10 39.81
CA ALA A 192 5.57 -12.00 40.33
C ALA A 192 5.62 -11.11 41.59
N VAL A 193 4.93 -9.97 41.57
CA VAL A 193 4.84 -9.06 42.73
C VAL A 193 4.08 -9.71 43.88
N VAL A 194 2.93 -10.35 43.62
CA VAL A 194 2.13 -11.05 44.65
C VAL A 194 2.92 -12.21 45.27
N LEU A 195 3.61 -13.02 44.46
CA LEU A 195 4.46 -14.10 44.95
C LEU A 195 5.63 -13.56 45.78
N ALA A 196 6.29 -12.48 45.35
CA ALA A 196 7.36 -11.85 46.12
C ALA A 196 6.85 -11.29 47.46
N ALA A 197 5.69 -10.61 47.45
CA ALA A 197 5.07 -10.08 48.66
C ALA A 197 4.63 -11.20 49.61
N MET A 198 4.06 -12.28 49.08
CA MET A 198 3.65 -13.44 49.86
C MET A 198 4.84 -14.17 50.46
N LEU A 199 5.90 -14.42 49.70
CA LEU A 199 7.14 -15.02 50.19
C LEU A 199 7.81 -14.15 51.26
N PHE A 200 7.84 -12.82 51.05
CA PHE A 200 8.32 -11.88 52.06
C PHE A 200 7.47 -11.98 53.34
N ALA A 201 6.14 -11.94 53.22
CA ALA A 201 5.24 -12.05 54.36
C ALA A 201 5.44 -13.36 55.12
N LEU A 202 5.51 -14.50 54.41
CA LEU A 202 5.71 -15.83 54.99
C LEU A 202 7.11 -16.04 55.60
N ALA A 203 8.12 -15.31 55.12
CA ALA A 203 9.48 -15.37 55.67
C ALA A 203 9.61 -14.60 57.00
N PHE A 204 8.92 -13.47 57.14
CA PHE A 204 9.09 -12.55 58.28
C PHE A 204 7.90 -12.53 59.26
N ARG A 205 6.81 -13.23 58.96
CA ARG A 205 5.62 -13.29 59.82
C ARG A 205 5.13 -14.73 59.95
N SER A 206 4.70 -15.08 61.16
CA SER A 206 4.01 -16.33 61.43
C SER A 206 2.55 -16.23 60.95
N TYR A 207 2.21 -16.99 59.92
CA TYR A 207 0.84 -17.20 59.47
C TYR A 207 0.41 -18.63 59.79
N THR A 208 -0.84 -18.80 60.17
CA THR A 208 -1.49 -20.10 60.33
C THR A 208 -2.30 -20.37 59.07
N LEU A 209 -1.73 -21.18 58.18
CA LEU A 209 -2.44 -21.71 57.02
C LEU A 209 -3.27 -22.89 57.49
N SER A 210 -4.58 -22.74 57.32
CA SER A 210 -5.56 -23.78 57.58
C SER A 210 -6.48 -23.91 56.38
N TRP A 211 -7.26 -24.98 56.37
CA TRP A 211 -8.32 -25.17 55.40
C TRP A 211 -9.57 -25.52 56.18
N GLU A 212 -10.40 -24.52 56.39
CA GLU A 212 -11.62 -24.62 57.18
C GLU A 212 -12.81 -24.57 56.23
N THR A 213 -13.69 -25.56 56.30
CA THR A 213 -14.93 -25.61 55.53
C THR A 213 -16.05 -26.13 56.40
N THR A 214 -17.20 -25.46 56.40
CA THR A 214 -18.37 -25.88 57.19
C THR A 214 -19.15 -27.03 56.53
N ILE A 215 -19.05 -27.17 55.20
CA ILE A 215 -19.93 -28.05 54.41
C ILE A 215 -19.21 -29.30 53.88
N LEU A 216 -17.91 -29.22 53.60
CA LEU A 216 -17.18 -30.27 52.89
C LEU A 216 -16.50 -31.25 53.86
N GLU A 217 -16.50 -32.54 53.50
CA GLU A 217 -15.84 -33.58 54.29
C GLU A 217 -14.30 -33.52 54.21
N PRO A 218 -13.58 -33.91 55.29
CA PRO A 218 -12.11 -33.91 55.31
C PRO A 218 -11.45 -34.76 54.20
N ALA A 219 -12.08 -35.87 53.80
CA ALA A 219 -11.55 -36.75 52.76
C ALA A 219 -11.57 -36.09 51.37
N PHE A 220 -12.57 -35.25 51.07
CA PHE A 220 -12.60 -34.45 49.84
C PHE A 220 -11.40 -33.51 49.79
N PHE A 221 -11.05 -32.92 50.93
CA PHE A 221 -9.94 -31.98 51.03
C PHE A 221 -8.58 -32.63 50.79
N VAL A 222 -8.29 -33.78 51.40
CA VAL A 222 -7.05 -34.54 51.12
C VAL A 222 -6.88 -34.78 49.61
N ARG A 223 -7.96 -35.20 48.93
CA ARG A 223 -7.94 -35.41 47.47
C ARG A 223 -7.68 -34.11 46.70
N ALA A 224 -8.31 -33.00 47.10
CA ALA A 224 -8.12 -31.72 46.44
C ALA A 224 -6.67 -31.21 46.57
N VAL A 225 -6.05 -31.33 47.75
CA VAL A 225 -4.65 -30.95 48.00
C VAL A 225 -3.69 -31.77 47.18
N GLN A 226 -3.92 -33.09 47.12
CA GLN A 226 -3.10 -34.00 46.33
C GLN A 226 -3.25 -33.72 44.83
N ALA A 227 -4.49 -33.52 44.35
CA ALA A 227 -4.77 -33.24 42.94
C ALA A 227 -4.15 -31.91 42.48
N LEU A 228 -4.36 -30.83 43.25
CA LEU A 228 -3.77 -29.52 42.97
C LEU A 228 -2.25 -29.50 43.24
N GLY A 229 -1.76 -30.34 44.15
CA GLY A 229 -0.33 -30.47 44.45
C GLY A 229 0.45 -31.26 43.39
N TRP A 230 -0.23 -32.06 42.56
CA TRP A 230 0.45 -32.99 41.65
C TRP A 230 1.38 -32.29 40.65
N LEU A 231 0.93 -31.21 40.01
CA LEU A 231 1.75 -30.48 39.03
C LEU A 231 2.84 -29.63 39.71
N PRO A 232 2.56 -28.85 40.78
CA PRO A 232 3.60 -28.20 41.58
C PRO A 232 4.69 -29.14 42.10
N ALA A 233 4.33 -30.38 42.48
CA ALA A 233 5.30 -31.37 42.93
C ALA A 233 6.34 -31.72 41.87
N GLN A 234 5.98 -31.69 40.58
CA GLN A 234 6.93 -31.90 39.48
C GLN A 234 8.00 -30.78 39.39
N PHE A 235 7.71 -29.62 39.96
CA PHE A 235 8.64 -28.49 40.09
C PHE A 235 9.34 -28.45 41.46
N GLY A 236 9.19 -29.48 42.30
CA GLY A 236 9.84 -29.60 43.60
C GLY A 236 9.12 -28.94 44.77
N PHE A 237 7.86 -28.49 44.60
CA PHE A 237 7.07 -27.99 45.72
C PHE A 237 6.52 -29.15 46.57
N PRO A 238 6.59 -29.07 47.91
CA PRO A 238 6.11 -30.13 48.78
C PRO A 238 4.57 -30.17 48.78
N VAL A 239 3.99 -31.35 48.97
CA VAL A 239 2.54 -31.56 49.07
C VAL A 239 2.21 -32.04 50.48
N PRO A 240 1.29 -31.38 51.21
CA PRO A 240 0.84 -31.84 52.52
C PRO A 240 0.26 -33.27 52.44
N ASP A 241 0.71 -34.15 53.34
CA ASP A 241 0.18 -35.50 53.45
C ASP A 241 -1.17 -35.52 54.19
N ALA A 242 -1.88 -36.64 54.15
CA ALA A 242 -3.23 -36.73 54.73
C ALA A 242 -3.25 -36.39 56.24
N ALA A 243 -2.19 -36.74 56.97
CA ALA A 243 -2.05 -36.43 58.40
C ALA A 243 -1.90 -34.92 58.63
N THR A 244 -1.05 -34.24 57.85
CA THR A 244 -0.85 -32.78 57.90
C THR A 244 -2.11 -32.02 57.49
N VAL A 245 -2.87 -32.56 56.54
CA VAL A 245 -4.12 -31.98 56.06
C VAL A 245 -5.23 -32.07 57.11
N GLN A 246 -5.28 -33.16 57.89
CA GLN A 246 -6.30 -33.40 58.91
C GLN A 246 -5.92 -32.83 60.29
N SER A 247 -4.67 -32.45 60.51
CA SER A 247 -4.23 -31.91 61.79
C SER A 247 -4.79 -30.51 62.04
N ALA A 248 -5.49 -30.32 63.16
CA ALA A 248 -5.93 -29.00 63.63
C ALA A 248 -4.82 -28.21 64.34
N VAL A 249 -3.65 -28.82 64.57
CA VAL A 249 -2.54 -28.21 65.33
C VAL A 249 -1.54 -27.57 64.36
N PRO A 250 -1.24 -26.26 64.49
CA PRO A 250 -0.32 -25.55 63.61
C PRO A 250 1.14 -25.83 63.98
N VAL A 251 1.67 -26.99 63.60
CA VAL A 251 3.10 -27.33 63.76
C VAL A 251 3.94 -26.58 62.72
N ALA A 252 5.06 -25.98 63.12
CA ALA A 252 5.88 -25.14 62.23
C ALA A 252 6.30 -25.83 60.91
N ALA A 253 6.68 -27.11 60.96
CA ALA A 253 7.03 -27.88 59.76
C ALA A 253 5.83 -28.07 58.81
N ALA A 254 4.64 -28.37 59.35
CA ALA A 254 3.39 -28.46 58.59
C ALA A 254 3.03 -27.12 57.95
N GLN A 255 3.19 -26.01 58.69
CA GLN A 255 2.92 -24.66 58.20
C GLN A 255 3.88 -24.25 57.07
N ARG A 256 5.15 -24.64 57.16
CA ARG A 256 6.11 -24.48 56.05
C ARG A 256 5.68 -25.25 54.81
N THR A 257 5.21 -26.49 54.97
CA THR A 257 4.71 -27.30 53.84
C THR A 257 3.50 -26.65 53.18
N TRP A 258 2.54 -26.15 53.97
CA TRP A 258 1.39 -25.39 53.46
C TRP A 258 1.78 -24.12 52.70
N ALA A 259 2.69 -23.34 53.26
CA ALA A 259 3.20 -22.12 52.65
C ALA A 259 3.85 -22.39 51.28
N LEU A 260 4.72 -23.41 51.20
CA LEU A 260 5.41 -23.78 49.96
C LEU A 260 4.45 -24.42 48.95
N TRP A 261 3.49 -25.23 49.40
CA TRP A 261 2.45 -25.80 48.54
C TRP A 261 1.60 -24.70 47.88
N LEU A 262 1.10 -23.73 48.68
CA LEU A 262 0.32 -22.61 48.17
C LEU A 262 1.13 -21.76 47.18
N THR A 263 2.40 -21.51 47.50
CA THR A 263 3.36 -20.84 46.60
C THR A 263 3.49 -21.60 45.28
N GLY A 264 3.67 -22.92 45.34
CA GLY A 264 3.78 -23.78 44.17
C GLY A 264 2.52 -23.73 43.30
N CYS A 265 1.34 -23.80 43.90
CA CYS A 265 0.07 -23.69 43.18
C CYS A 265 -0.05 -22.34 42.45
N ILE A 266 0.22 -21.22 43.12
CA ILE A 266 0.13 -19.89 42.50
C ILE A 266 1.19 -19.71 41.40
N ALA A 267 2.41 -20.19 41.62
CA ALA A 267 3.48 -20.11 40.63
C ALA A 267 3.16 -20.96 39.39
N VAL A 268 2.73 -22.20 39.58
CA VAL A 268 2.59 -23.18 38.49
C VAL A 268 1.28 -23.05 37.73
N TYR A 269 0.18 -22.72 38.40
CA TYR A 269 -1.12 -22.51 37.73
C TYR A 269 -1.40 -21.05 37.39
N GLY A 270 -0.72 -20.10 38.03
CA GLY A 270 -0.89 -18.67 37.78
C GLY A 270 0.23 -18.09 36.90
N LEU A 271 1.45 -18.03 37.43
CA LEU A 271 2.57 -17.35 36.79
C LEU A 271 3.06 -18.06 35.52
N LEU A 272 3.36 -19.36 35.60
CA LEU A 272 3.95 -20.11 34.48
C LEU A 272 3.09 -20.08 33.21
N PRO A 273 1.76 -20.33 33.24
CA PRO A 273 0.93 -20.27 32.04
C PRO A 273 0.90 -18.87 31.43
N ARG A 274 0.91 -17.81 32.25
CA ARG A 274 0.97 -16.43 31.77
C ARG A 274 2.29 -16.12 31.10
N LEU A 275 3.42 -16.55 31.69
CA LEU A 275 4.74 -16.40 31.07
C LEU A 275 4.82 -17.14 29.73
N ALA A 276 4.34 -18.38 29.66
CA ALA A 276 4.29 -19.14 28.42
C ALA A 276 3.48 -18.41 27.33
N LEU A 277 2.33 -17.82 27.69
CA LEU A 277 1.49 -17.07 26.76
C LEU A 277 2.08 -15.69 26.37
N VAL A 278 2.85 -15.05 27.25
CA VAL A 278 3.66 -13.87 26.90
C VAL A 278 4.68 -14.25 25.82
N LEU A 279 5.42 -15.33 26.03
CA LEU A 279 6.43 -15.80 25.07
C LEU A 279 5.79 -16.21 23.73
N LEU A 280 4.69 -16.97 23.77
CA LEU A 280 3.95 -17.37 22.57
C LEU A 280 3.42 -16.16 21.82
N SER A 281 2.79 -15.21 22.51
CA SER A 281 2.26 -13.99 21.90
C SER A 281 3.37 -13.13 21.29
N ALA A 282 4.51 -13.00 21.98
CA ALA A 282 5.67 -12.31 21.46
C ALA A 282 6.25 -13.01 20.21
N ALA A 283 6.32 -14.34 20.21
CA ALA A 283 6.78 -15.12 19.06
C ALA A 283 5.88 -14.94 17.84
N VAL A 284 4.55 -15.02 18.02
CA VAL A 284 3.57 -14.80 16.94
C VAL A 284 3.65 -13.37 16.41
N CYS A 285 3.69 -12.37 17.30
CA CYS A 285 3.86 -10.96 16.93
C CYS A 285 5.16 -10.71 16.16
N ARG A 286 6.27 -11.34 16.57
CA ARG A 286 7.55 -11.24 15.88
C ARG A 286 7.49 -11.87 14.49
N HIS A 287 6.91 -13.05 14.38
CA HIS A 287 6.82 -13.80 13.12
C HIS A 287 5.93 -13.11 12.08
N ARG A 288 4.80 -12.52 12.51
CA ARG A 288 3.86 -11.84 11.62
C ARG A 288 4.09 -10.34 11.49
N ARG A 289 5.18 -9.80 12.06
CA ARG A 289 5.54 -8.38 11.94
C ARG A 289 5.59 -7.88 10.48
N PRO A 290 6.11 -8.65 9.50
CA PRO A 290 6.11 -8.25 8.09
C PRO A 290 4.71 -8.01 7.50
N ALA A 291 3.66 -8.62 8.07
CA ALA A 291 2.28 -8.47 7.62
C ALA A 291 1.63 -7.14 8.06
N LEU A 292 2.30 -6.35 8.91
CA LEU A 292 1.82 -5.05 9.39
C LEU A 292 2.04 -3.94 8.35
N GLN A 293 1.49 -4.14 7.16
CA GLN A 293 1.56 -3.18 6.06
C GLN A 293 0.17 -2.73 5.62
N PRO A 294 0.05 -1.53 5.04
CA PRO A 294 -1.16 -1.08 4.35
C PRO A 294 -1.62 -2.08 3.28
N ASP A 295 -2.91 -2.05 2.97
CA ASP A 295 -3.44 -2.84 1.86
C ASP A 295 -3.17 -2.17 0.52
N TRP A 296 -1.99 -2.37 -0.04
CA TRP A 296 -1.58 -1.76 -1.30
C TRP A 296 -2.51 -2.05 -2.48
N GLN A 297 -3.33 -3.10 -2.40
CA GLN A 297 -4.33 -3.43 -3.43
C GLN A 297 -5.63 -2.62 -3.30
N ALA A 298 -5.85 -1.94 -2.17
CA ALA A 298 -7.07 -1.18 -1.94
C ALA A 298 -7.23 -0.04 -2.97
N PRO A 299 -8.48 0.30 -3.37
CA PRO A 299 -8.74 1.32 -4.40
C PRO A 299 -8.10 2.67 -4.11
N TYR A 300 -8.02 3.07 -2.83
CA TYR A 300 -7.35 4.29 -2.39
C TYR A 300 -5.88 4.33 -2.83
N TYR A 301 -5.11 3.27 -2.55
CA TYR A 301 -3.68 3.24 -2.87
C TYR A 301 -3.44 3.11 -4.38
N ARG A 302 -4.30 2.37 -5.10
CA ARG A 302 -4.25 2.32 -6.58
C ARG A 302 -4.46 3.69 -7.22
N LYS A 303 -5.43 4.47 -6.75
CA LYS A 303 -5.65 5.86 -7.20
C LYS A 303 -4.44 6.74 -6.89
N LEU A 304 -3.85 6.59 -5.71
CA LEU A 304 -2.68 7.37 -5.31
C LEU A 304 -1.43 7.02 -6.15
N LEU A 305 -1.21 5.74 -6.46
CA LEU A 305 -0.16 5.30 -7.38
C LEU A 305 -0.34 5.89 -8.79
N ALA A 306 -1.58 5.94 -9.30
CA ALA A 306 -1.87 6.58 -10.58
C ALA A 306 -1.56 8.10 -10.57
N ARG A 307 -1.85 8.80 -9.46
CA ARG A 307 -1.45 10.21 -9.29
C ARG A 307 0.08 10.39 -9.32
N PHE A 308 0.84 9.47 -8.71
CA PHE A 308 2.30 9.48 -8.81
C PHE A 308 2.81 9.17 -10.22
N ALA A 309 2.14 8.28 -10.96
CA ALA A 309 2.49 7.99 -12.35
C ALA A 309 2.26 9.20 -13.27
N ALA A 310 1.17 9.96 -13.05
CA ALA A 310 0.90 11.19 -13.79
C ALA A 310 1.90 12.32 -13.49
N LEU A 311 2.63 12.25 -12.37
CA LEU A 311 3.72 13.18 -12.03
C LEU A 311 5.07 12.78 -12.63
N ALA A 312 5.20 11.55 -13.15
CA ALA A 312 6.42 11.13 -13.81
C ALA A 312 6.59 11.93 -15.12
N PRO A 313 7.84 12.33 -15.47
CA PRO A 313 8.09 12.91 -16.77
C PRO A 313 7.53 12.01 -17.87
N PRO A 314 6.91 12.56 -18.93
CA PRO A 314 6.45 11.76 -20.04
C PRO A 314 7.64 10.95 -20.58
N ALA A 315 7.58 9.63 -20.45
CA ALA A 315 8.53 8.75 -21.10
C ALA A 315 8.27 8.88 -22.61
N ILE A 316 9.27 9.34 -23.35
CA ILE A 316 9.24 9.32 -24.81
C ILE A 316 9.36 7.84 -25.21
N VAL A 317 8.22 7.19 -25.43
CA VAL A 317 8.14 5.76 -25.78
C VAL A 317 8.57 5.51 -27.23
N ASP A 318 8.61 6.56 -28.05
CA ASP A 318 9.07 6.52 -29.43
C ASP A 318 10.05 7.67 -29.67
N ALA A 319 11.35 7.38 -29.59
CA ALA A 319 12.37 8.29 -30.08
C ALA A 319 12.38 8.17 -31.61
N ASP A 320 11.89 9.21 -32.30
CA ASP A 320 11.91 9.33 -33.77
C ASP A 320 13.31 8.90 -34.28
N PRO A 321 13.44 7.75 -34.96
CA PRO A 321 14.72 7.28 -35.46
C PRO A 321 15.07 8.20 -36.63
N GLY A 322 15.84 9.26 -36.34
CA GLY A 322 16.12 10.33 -37.28
C GLY A 322 16.30 9.87 -38.73
N ARG A 323 15.46 10.46 -39.61
CA ARG A 323 15.53 10.52 -41.08
C ARG A 323 16.45 9.50 -41.78
N ALA A 324 15.97 8.28 -41.97
CA ALA A 324 16.31 7.52 -43.17
C ALA A 324 15.24 7.82 -44.22
N HIS A 325 15.51 8.73 -45.16
CA HIS A 325 14.60 8.92 -46.29
C HIS A 325 14.70 7.68 -47.18
N PRO A 326 13.59 6.96 -47.45
CA PRO A 326 13.60 5.89 -48.43
C PRO A 326 14.03 6.48 -49.78
N ALA A 327 14.86 5.74 -50.52
CA ALA A 327 15.24 6.12 -51.88
C ALA A 327 13.98 6.46 -52.69
N ALA A 328 14.06 7.51 -53.51
CA ALA A 328 12.96 7.89 -54.39
C ALA A 328 12.49 6.67 -55.21
N PRO A 329 11.17 6.42 -55.30
CA PRO A 329 10.67 5.41 -56.23
C PRO A 329 11.11 5.79 -57.64
N THR A 330 11.72 4.84 -58.35
CA THR A 330 11.98 4.99 -59.77
C THR A 330 10.63 4.86 -60.48
N GLY A 331 10.25 5.83 -61.32
CA GLY A 331 9.00 5.79 -62.07
C GLY A 331 8.86 4.52 -62.92
N LEU A 332 7.67 4.28 -63.46
CA LEU A 332 7.40 3.11 -64.30
C LEU A 332 8.39 3.04 -65.47
N PRO A 333 8.85 1.85 -65.89
CA PRO A 333 9.69 1.73 -67.07
C PRO A 333 8.92 2.16 -68.33
N ALA A 334 9.62 2.69 -69.33
CA ALA A 334 9.00 3.22 -70.55
C ALA A 334 8.12 2.21 -71.32
N SER A 335 8.34 0.90 -71.12
CA SER A 335 7.53 -0.18 -71.70
C SER A 335 6.15 -0.34 -71.07
N GLU A 336 5.94 0.16 -69.86
CA GLU A 336 4.68 0.03 -69.09
C GLU A 336 3.86 1.33 -69.10
N GLN A 337 4.41 2.40 -69.68
CA GLN A 337 3.77 3.71 -69.77
C GLN A 337 2.89 3.81 -71.02
N HIS A 338 1.75 4.48 -70.90
CA HIS A 338 0.92 4.91 -72.01
C HIS A 338 1.11 6.40 -72.28
N ASP A 339 1.14 6.79 -73.55
CA ASP A 339 1.29 8.19 -73.94
C ASP A 339 0.04 8.97 -73.51
N GLY A 340 0.21 9.85 -72.53
CA GLY A 340 -0.90 10.54 -71.87
C GLY A 340 -0.42 11.46 -70.76
N LEU A 341 -1.03 12.64 -70.70
CA LEU A 341 -0.86 13.61 -69.62
C LEU A 341 -2.06 13.53 -68.68
N PHE A 342 -1.81 13.24 -67.41
CA PHE A 342 -2.83 13.24 -66.37
C PHE A 342 -2.66 14.46 -65.46
N VAL A 343 -3.66 15.33 -65.37
CA VAL A 343 -3.57 16.58 -64.61
C VAL A 343 -4.41 16.47 -63.34
N VAL A 344 -3.79 16.75 -62.19
CA VAL A 344 -4.40 16.59 -60.87
C VAL A 344 -4.20 17.84 -60.04
N GLY A 345 -5.29 18.48 -59.60
CA GLY A 345 -5.26 19.53 -58.60
C GLY A 345 -5.33 18.93 -57.20
N PHE A 346 -4.29 19.14 -56.40
CA PHE A 346 -4.16 18.55 -55.08
C PHE A 346 -4.24 19.60 -53.97
N GLU A 347 -5.26 19.45 -53.11
CA GLU A 347 -5.49 20.31 -51.95
C GLU A 347 -5.54 21.81 -52.31
N LEU A 348 -6.14 22.12 -53.47
CA LEU A 348 -6.28 23.49 -53.95
C LEU A 348 -7.41 24.24 -53.21
N PRO A 349 -7.26 25.54 -52.91
CA PRO A 349 -8.30 26.37 -52.28
C PRO A 349 -9.63 26.33 -53.04
N PRO A 350 -10.79 26.16 -52.39
CA PRO A 350 -12.09 25.93 -53.04
C PRO A 350 -12.50 27.04 -54.02
N ASP A 351 -12.04 28.25 -53.77
CA ASP A 351 -12.22 29.47 -54.57
C ASP A 351 -11.31 29.56 -55.80
N MET A 352 -10.30 28.70 -55.91
CA MET A 352 -9.44 28.61 -57.08
C MET A 352 -10.21 28.00 -58.27
N PRO A 353 -10.30 28.70 -59.42
CA PRO A 353 -10.95 28.17 -60.61
C PRO A 353 -10.21 26.92 -61.12
N TRP A 354 -10.96 25.85 -61.38
CA TRP A 354 -10.40 24.58 -61.83
C TRP A 354 -11.19 24.00 -63.01
N PRO A 355 -10.53 23.54 -64.09
CA PRO A 355 -9.08 23.65 -64.34
C PRO A 355 -8.66 25.08 -64.73
N PRO A 356 -7.45 25.52 -64.36
CA PRO A 356 -6.85 26.77 -64.85
C PRO A 356 -6.76 26.82 -66.38
N ALA A 357 -6.77 28.04 -66.94
CA ALA A 357 -6.63 28.24 -68.38
C ALA A 357 -5.28 27.67 -68.89
N GLY A 358 -5.34 26.90 -69.97
CA GLY A 358 -4.17 26.19 -70.53
C GLY A 358 -4.02 24.73 -70.09
N LEU A 359 -4.86 24.25 -69.16
CA LEU A 359 -4.92 22.84 -68.80
C LEU A 359 -6.09 22.11 -69.50
N PRO A 360 -5.97 20.79 -69.76
CA PRO A 360 -7.02 20.00 -70.38
C PRO A 360 -8.27 19.94 -69.52
N THR A 361 -9.44 19.85 -70.16
CA THR A 361 -10.75 19.74 -69.49
C THR A 361 -10.91 18.45 -68.68
N SER A 362 -10.10 17.42 -68.96
CA SER A 362 -10.09 16.13 -68.25
C SER A 362 -9.34 16.15 -66.91
N ALA A 363 -8.95 17.32 -66.38
CA ALA A 363 -8.16 17.43 -65.16
C ALA A 363 -8.97 17.13 -63.89
N ALA A 364 -8.46 16.21 -63.05
CA ALA A 364 -9.08 15.83 -61.79
C ALA A 364 -8.72 16.80 -60.65
N ARG A 365 -9.62 16.99 -59.68
CA ARG A 365 -9.36 17.75 -58.46
C ARG A 365 -9.64 16.90 -57.23
N ILE A 366 -8.67 16.82 -56.32
CA ILE A 366 -8.79 16.05 -55.07
C ILE A 366 -8.50 16.93 -53.85
N ASP A 367 -9.26 16.69 -52.78
CA ASP A 367 -9.21 17.43 -51.51
C ASP A 367 -8.19 16.86 -50.51
N GLY A 368 -7.42 15.84 -50.92
CA GLY A 368 -6.44 15.18 -50.06
C GLY A 368 -7.03 14.12 -49.13
N SER A 369 -8.35 13.90 -49.11
CA SER A 369 -8.96 12.85 -48.30
C SER A 369 -8.49 11.44 -48.73
N ALA A 370 -8.43 10.50 -47.78
CA ALA A 370 -7.98 9.14 -48.07
C ALA A 370 -8.81 8.43 -49.18
N PRO A 371 -10.14 8.60 -49.27
CA PRO A 371 -10.93 8.08 -50.38
C PRO A 371 -10.55 8.71 -51.73
N ALA A 372 -10.39 10.04 -51.79
CA ALA A 372 -10.06 10.76 -53.03
C ALA A 372 -8.67 10.38 -53.56
N ARG A 373 -7.67 10.30 -52.67
CA ARG A 373 -6.31 9.87 -53.05
C ARG A 373 -6.33 8.44 -53.60
N ARG A 374 -7.02 7.51 -52.93
CA ARG A 374 -7.08 6.11 -53.36
C ARG A 374 -7.77 5.94 -54.71
N ALA A 375 -8.91 6.61 -54.93
CA ALA A 375 -9.60 6.55 -56.21
C ALA A 375 -8.72 7.06 -57.37
N LEU A 376 -7.95 8.12 -57.14
CA LEU A 376 -6.99 8.64 -58.13
C LEU A 376 -5.83 7.67 -58.37
N LEU A 377 -5.24 7.11 -57.32
CA LEU A 377 -4.15 6.13 -57.45
C LEU A 377 -4.62 4.87 -58.18
N ASP A 378 -5.83 4.39 -57.91
CA ASP A 378 -6.45 3.27 -58.63
C ASP A 378 -6.61 3.60 -60.12
N GLN A 379 -6.97 4.84 -60.47
CA GLN A 379 -7.05 5.29 -61.86
C GLN A 379 -5.66 5.38 -62.53
N LEU A 380 -4.66 5.92 -61.84
CA LEU A 380 -3.28 5.98 -62.34
C LEU A 380 -2.69 4.58 -62.52
N ALA A 381 -3.01 3.64 -61.63
CA ALA A 381 -2.58 2.25 -61.72
C ALA A 381 -3.26 1.47 -62.86
N GLN A 382 -4.39 1.97 -63.40
CA GLN A 382 -5.02 1.38 -64.59
C GLN A 382 -4.49 1.98 -65.89
N VAL A 383 -4.21 3.30 -65.89
CA VAL A 383 -3.82 4.04 -67.09
C VAL A 383 -2.31 4.02 -67.33
N HIS A 384 -1.51 4.06 -66.25
CA HIS A 384 -0.05 4.19 -66.30
C HIS A 384 0.43 5.32 -67.22
N PRO A 385 0.04 6.58 -66.97
CA PRO A 385 0.36 7.69 -67.87
C PRO A 385 1.87 7.98 -67.91
N ARG A 386 2.35 8.41 -69.07
CA ARG A 386 3.72 8.89 -69.25
C ARG A 386 4.03 10.09 -68.34
N THR A 387 3.10 11.03 -68.22
CA THR A 387 3.30 12.23 -67.39
C THR A 387 2.10 12.50 -66.49
N VAL A 388 2.36 12.74 -65.21
CA VAL A 388 1.39 13.31 -64.27
C VAL A 388 1.81 14.73 -63.90
N LEU A 389 0.95 15.69 -64.18
CA LEU A 389 1.10 17.07 -63.74
C LEU A 389 0.27 17.30 -62.48
N LEU A 390 0.96 17.39 -61.34
CA LEU A 390 0.36 17.70 -60.06
C LEU A 390 0.34 19.21 -59.84
N VAL A 391 -0.85 19.79 -59.71
CA VAL A 391 -1.04 21.21 -59.45
C VAL A 391 -1.23 21.40 -57.95
N CYS A 392 -0.28 22.10 -57.32
CA CYS A 392 -0.29 22.39 -55.90
C CYS A 392 -0.39 23.91 -55.68
N HIS A 393 -1.04 24.31 -54.59
CA HIS A 393 -1.11 25.71 -54.21
C HIS A 393 0.22 26.16 -53.60
N ALA A 394 0.93 27.05 -54.28
CA ALA A 394 2.29 27.46 -53.92
C ALA A 394 2.39 28.16 -52.55
N ALA A 395 1.32 28.84 -52.11
CA ALA A 395 1.30 29.46 -50.78
C ALA A 395 1.21 28.43 -49.63
N SER A 396 0.70 27.22 -49.92
CA SER A 396 0.71 26.12 -48.96
C SER A 396 2.13 25.62 -48.73
N SER A 397 2.40 25.15 -47.51
CA SER A 397 3.68 24.49 -47.19
C SER A 397 3.56 22.99 -47.43
N PRO A 398 4.51 22.37 -48.15
CA PRO A 398 4.49 20.92 -48.33
C PRO A 398 4.67 20.22 -46.99
N ASP A 399 3.92 19.14 -46.78
CA ASP A 399 3.91 18.39 -45.54
C ASP A 399 4.18 16.89 -45.78
N ARG A 400 4.17 16.09 -44.70
CA ARG A 400 4.36 14.62 -44.80
C ARG A 400 3.27 13.95 -45.63
N GLY A 401 2.06 14.50 -45.62
CA GLY A 401 0.94 14.02 -46.42
C GLY A 401 1.19 14.19 -47.92
N THR A 402 1.73 15.34 -48.31
CA THR A 402 2.15 15.70 -49.66
C THR A 402 3.29 14.81 -50.13
N GLU A 403 4.30 14.58 -49.29
CA GLU A 403 5.44 13.70 -49.61
C GLU A 403 4.97 12.28 -49.94
N ARG A 404 4.16 11.69 -49.04
CA ARG A 404 3.67 10.32 -49.19
C ARG A 404 2.86 10.18 -50.48
N PHE A 405 1.98 11.14 -50.75
CA PHE A 405 1.16 11.12 -51.94
C PHE A 405 1.97 11.28 -53.23
N LEU A 406 2.96 12.18 -53.25
CA LEU A 406 3.85 12.35 -54.39
C LEU A 406 4.63 11.06 -54.69
N ARG A 407 5.12 10.37 -53.66
CA ARG A 407 5.79 9.07 -53.81
C ARG A 407 4.85 7.98 -54.35
N GLU A 408 3.59 7.95 -53.88
CA GLU A 408 2.58 7.03 -54.39
C GLU A 408 2.29 7.31 -55.88
N VAL A 409 2.14 8.57 -56.29
CA VAL A 409 1.95 8.96 -57.69
C VAL A 409 3.14 8.55 -58.56
N LEU A 410 4.37 8.78 -58.09
CA LEU A 410 5.59 8.39 -58.81
C LEU A 410 5.67 6.89 -59.12
N MET A 411 5.04 6.03 -58.31
CA MET A 411 4.98 4.59 -58.60
C MET A 411 4.06 4.22 -59.77
N HIS A 412 3.21 5.14 -60.23
CA HIS A 412 2.17 4.87 -61.22
C HIS A 412 2.31 5.68 -62.51
N CYS A 413 3.40 6.44 -62.67
CA CYS A 413 3.66 7.23 -63.89
C CYS A 413 5.13 7.15 -64.32
N GLY A 414 5.39 7.61 -65.55
CA GLY A 414 6.76 7.74 -66.04
C GLY A 414 7.50 8.94 -65.44
N GLU A 415 6.87 10.11 -65.49
CA GLU A 415 7.38 11.35 -64.91
C GLU A 415 6.27 12.06 -64.13
N CYS A 416 6.59 12.58 -62.95
CA CYS A 416 5.72 13.48 -62.22
C CYS A 416 6.33 14.89 -62.20
N ARG A 417 5.49 15.89 -62.50
CA ARG A 417 5.87 17.30 -62.49
C ARG A 417 4.91 18.09 -61.62
N LEU A 418 5.43 19.09 -60.92
CA LEU A 418 4.65 19.93 -59.99
C LEU A 418 4.51 21.33 -60.56
N TRP A 419 3.27 21.72 -60.87
CA TRP A 419 2.96 23.13 -61.10
C TRP A 419 2.54 23.79 -59.78
N LEU A 420 3.28 24.81 -59.38
CA LEU A 420 3.07 25.58 -58.16
C LEU A 420 2.20 26.80 -58.49
N ALA A 421 0.88 26.59 -58.47
CA ALA A 421 -0.09 27.61 -58.86
C ALA A 421 -0.26 28.69 -57.78
N ASP A 422 -0.56 29.92 -58.21
CA ASP A 422 -0.72 31.12 -57.38
C ASP A 422 0.47 31.37 -56.42
N ALA A 423 1.70 31.30 -56.94
CA ALA A 423 2.90 31.64 -56.19
C ALA A 423 2.86 33.11 -55.73
N PRO A 424 2.76 33.41 -54.41
CA PRO A 424 2.70 34.79 -53.93
C PRO A 424 4.04 35.52 -54.10
N ASN A 425 5.15 34.77 -54.15
CA ASN A 425 6.50 35.26 -54.38
C ASN A 425 7.44 34.12 -54.82
N ALA A 426 8.61 34.47 -55.35
CA ALA A 426 9.63 33.49 -55.75
C ALA A 426 10.10 32.59 -54.59
N ALA A 427 10.03 33.10 -53.34
CA ALA A 427 10.41 32.32 -52.16
C ALA A 427 9.44 31.16 -51.90
N ALA A 428 8.16 31.28 -52.26
CA ALA A 428 7.19 30.20 -52.14
C ALA A 428 7.53 29.02 -53.04
N ALA A 429 7.82 29.29 -54.31
CA ALA A 429 8.29 28.25 -55.23
C ALA A 429 9.63 27.65 -54.80
N GLN A 430 10.54 28.47 -54.26
CA GLN A 430 11.82 27.99 -53.76
C GLN A 430 11.68 27.03 -52.57
N ARG A 431 10.77 27.31 -51.61
CA ARG A 431 10.50 26.40 -50.48
C ARG A 431 10.09 25.00 -50.94
N TRP A 432 9.28 24.90 -51.99
CA TRP A 432 8.87 23.61 -52.55
C TRP A 432 10.05 22.87 -53.21
N ARG A 433 10.92 23.59 -53.92
CA ARG A 433 12.14 23.00 -54.51
C ARG A 433 13.14 22.52 -53.46
N ASP A 434 13.36 23.33 -52.41
CA ASP A 434 14.22 22.96 -51.29
C ASP A 434 13.66 21.73 -50.56
N TRP A 435 12.35 21.69 -50.34
CA TRP A 435 11.68 20.53 -49.74
C TRP A 435 11.81 19.26 -50.60
N LEU A 436 11.64 19.35 -51.93
CA LEU A 436 11.85 18.20 -52.82
C LEU A 436 13.29 17.68 -52.73
N HIS A 437 14.27 18.59 -52.65
CA HIS A 437 15.66 18.22 -52.47
C HIS A 437 15.89 17.50 -51.13
N ASP A 438 15.41 18.07 -50.03
CA ASP A 438 15.53 17.50 -48.68
C ASP A 438 14.82 16.16 -48.54
N ALA A 439 13.70 15.97 -49.25
CA ALA A 439 12.94 14.73 -49.28
C ALA A 439 13.58 13.66 -50.20
N GLY A 440 14.66 13.96 -50.91
CA GLY A 440 15.28 13.05 -51.88
C GLY A 440 14.47 12.88 -53.17
N LEU A 441 13.57 13.81 -53.47
CA LEU A 441 12.70 13.87 -54.65
C LEU A 441 13.16 14.93 -55.67
N ALA A 442 14.45 15.29 -55.67
CA ALA A 442 15.02 16.35 -56.52
C ALA A 442 14.85 16.13 -58.04
N HIS A 443 14.50 14.92 -58.47
CA HIS A 443 14.23 14.58 -59.87
C HIS A 443 12.85 15.06 -60.35
N VAL A 444 11.94 15.40 -59.43
CA VAL A 444 10.61 15.92 -59.74
C VAL A 444 10.75 17.39 -60.15
N VAL A 445 10.36 17.71 -61.38
CA VAL A 445 10.42 19.08 -61.90
C VAL A 445 9.29 19.91 -61.27
N ALA A 446 9.65 20.99 -60.56
CA ALA A 446 8.69 21.91 -59.93
C ALA A 446 8.90 23.36 -60.38
N SER A 447 7.84 23.99 -60.90
CA SER A 447 7.86 25.38 -61.38
C SER A 447 6.56 26.12 -61.06
N ASP A 448 6.65 27.43 -60.87
CA ASP A 448 5.52 28.36 -60.83
C ASP A 448 5.05 28.79 -62.24
N GLN A 449 5.89 28.61 -63.26
CA GLN A 449 5.55 28.84 -64.66
C GLN A 449 5.03 27.57 -65.34
N LEU A 450 3.80 27.61 -65.85
CA LEU A 450 3.14 26.45 -66.47
C LEU A 450 3.94 25.91 -67.67
N ASP A 451 4.49 26.78 -68.52
CA ASP A 451 5.28 26.39 -69.70
C ASP A 451 6.55 25.59 -69.36
N ALA A 452 7.10 25.80 -68.16
CA ALA A 452 8.31 25.10 -67.71
C ALA A 452 8.02 23.68 -67.21
N VAL A 453 6.77 23.37 -66.85
CA VAL A 453 6.35 22.04 -66.38
C VAL A 453 5.49 21.30 -67.39
N PHE A 454 4.92 21.97 -68.39
CA PHE A 454 4.22 21.29 -69.47
C PHE A 454 5.20 20.48 -70.33
N PRO A 455 4.90 19.21 -70.67
CA PRO A 455 5.79 18.41 -71.52
C PRO A 455 5.87 19.02 -72.94
N GLN A 456 7.09 19.34 -73.39
CA GLN A 456 7.34 19.80 -74.75
C GLN A 456 6.99 18.68 -75.74
N GLY A 457 5.87 18.81 -76.46
CA GLY A 457 5.44 17.86 -77.49
C GLY A 457 3.95 17.50 -77.49
N THR A 458 3.19 17.83 -76.44
CA THR A 458 1.72 17.67 -76.45
C THR A 458 1.07 18.90 -77.04
N ALA A 459 0.79 18.88 -78.35
CA ALA A 459 0.02 19.91 -79.02
C ALA A 459 -1.39 20.00 -78.41
N THR A 460 -1.79 21.21 -78.05
CA THR A 460 -3.15 21.59 -77.69
C THR A 460 -4.10 21.24 -78.84
N ALA A 461 -5.10 20.40 -78.57
CA ALA A 461 -6.31 20.27 -79.37
C ALA A 461 -7.50 20.69 -78.51
#